data_AF-A0A5S5DNB1-F1
#
_entry.id   AF-A0A5S5DNB1-F1
#
_cell.length_a   1.000
_cell.length_b   1.000
_cell.length_c   1.000
_cell.angle_alpha   90.00
_cell.angle_beta   90.00
_cell.angle_gamma   90.00
#
_symmetry.space_group_name_H-M   'P 1'
#
loop_
_entity.id
_entity.type
_entity.pdbx_description
1 polymer ?
#
loop_
_entity_poly.entity_id
_entity_poly.type
_entity_poly.pdbx_seq_one_letter_code
_entity_poly.pdbx_strand_id
1 'polypeptide(L)' 'MMTIEELKNELLGRTYPERVQISPDQVVLDAETFLRIQFIELEAWKKELEKCPAYLRLVRFRDAVNAGGG' A
#
# COMPACT_ATOMS: atom_id res chain seq x y z
N MET A 1 2.18 -4.10 13.40
CA MET A 1 1.97 -4.88 12.16
C MET A 1 0.48 -4.86 11.88
N MET A 2 0.06 -4.44 10.69
CA MET A 2 -1.36 -4.38 10.33
C MET A 2 -1.76 -5.67 9.62
N THR A 3 -2.99 -6.10 9.85
CA THR A 3 -3.60 -7.18 9.09
C THR A 3 -3.98 -6.71 7.68
N ILE A 4 -4.26 -7.68 6.80
CA ILE A 4 -4.74 -7.39 5.43
C ILE A 4 -6.06 -6.61 5.50
N GLU A 5 -6.96 -6.96 6.42
CA GLU A 5 -8.26 -6.31 6.58
C GLU A 5 -8.13 -4.85 7.04
N GLU A 6 -7.25 -4.58 8.00
CA GLU A 6 -6.97 -3.21 8.43
C GLU A 6 -6.37 -2.37 7.30
N LEU A 7 -5.43 -2.93 6.52
CA LEU A 7 -4.87 -2.24 5.35
C LEU A 7 -5.95 -1.96 4.30
N LYS A 8 -6.87 -2.89 4.04
CA LYS A 8 -7.99 -2.68 3.11
C LYS A 8 -8.90 -1.55 3.59
N ASN A 9 -9.25 -1.53 4.87
CA ASN A 9 -10.09 -0.49 5.46
C ASN A 9 -9.41 0.90 5.45
N GLU A 10 -8.09 0.94 5.62
CA GLU A 10 -7.33 2.18 5.54
C GLU A 10 -7.09 2.65 4.11
N LEU A 11 -6.94 1.74 3.15
CA LEU A 11 -6.45 2.10 1.82
C LEU A 11 -7.50 2.08 0.70
N LEU A 12 -8.57 1.29 0.83
CA LEU A 12 -9.58 1.19 -0.22
C LEU A 12 -10.70 2.22 -0.05
N GLY A 13 -11.34 2.58 -1.17
CA GLY A 13 -12.46 3.53 -1.17
C GLY A 13 -12.08 4.99 -0.88
N ARG A 14 -10.79 5.33 -0.97
CA ARG A 14 -10.27 6.69 -0.77
C ARG A 14 -9.67 7.22 -2.07
N THR A 15 -9.62 8.55 -2.18
CA THR A 15 -8.89 9.26 -3.23
C THR A 15 -7.50 9.63 -2.74
N TYR A 16 -6.50 9.46 -3.62
CA TYR A 16 -5.09 9.75 -3.33
C TYR A 16 -4.54 10.82 -4.26
N PRO A 17 -3.44 11.50 -3.88
CA PRO A 17 -2.70 12.36 -4.78
C PRO A 17 -2.25 11.61 -6.04
N GLU A 18 -2.11 12.33 -7.15
CA GLU A 18 -1.61 11.79 -8.42
C GLU A 18 -0.21 11.17 -8.29
N ARG A 19 0.58 11.62 -7.32
CA ARG A 19 1.93 11.12 -7.07
C ARG A 19 2.12 10.86 -5.58
N VAL A 20 2.36 9.61 -5.22
CA VAL A 20 2.67 9.19 -3.85
C VAL A 20 4.09 8.62 -3.81
N GLN A 21 5.02 9.33 -3.18
CA GLN A 21 6.39 8.86 -3.00
C GLN A 21 6.46 7.88 -1.83
N ILE A 22 6.75 6.60 -2.10
CA ILE A 22 6.73 5.54 -1.08
C ILE A 22 8.15 5.11 -0.62
N SER A 23 9.18 5.51 -1.36
CA SER A 23 10.60 5.43 -0.99
C SER A 23 11.40 6.40 -1.86
N PRO A 24 12.69 6.70 -1.61
CA PRO A 24 13.46 7.64 -2.44
C PRO A 24 13.46 7.32 -3.94
N ASP A 25 13.42 6.03 -4.29
CA ASP A 25 13.50 5.55 -5.68
C ASP A 25 12.13 5.10 -6.25
N GLN A 26 11.04 5.16 -5.46
CA GLN A 26 9.72 4.68 -5.89
C GLN A 26 8.62 5.72 -5.70
N VAL A 27 7.92 5.98 -6.80
CA VAL A 27 6.71 6.80 -6.85
C VAL A 27 5.55 5.99 -7.41
N VAL A 28 4.39 6.08 -6.77
CA VAL A 28 3.13 5.54 -7.27
C VAL A 28 2.40 6.66 -7.99
N LEU A 29 2.15 6.46 -9.28
CA LEU A 29 1.45 7.43 -10.16
C LEU A 29 -0.03 7.08 -10.37
N ASP A 30 -0.41 5.84 -10.08
CA ASP A 30 -1.78 5.36 -10.15
C ASP A 30 -2.05 4.53 -8.89
N ALA A 31 -2.62 5.20 -7.89
CA ALA A 31 -2.90 4.60 -6.60
C ALA A 31 -3.93 3.47 -6.69
N GLU A 32 -4.96 3.60 -7.54
CA GLU A 32 -6.01 2.59 -7.64
C GLU A 32 -5.46 1.28 -8.20
N THR A 33 -4.77 1.36 -9.35
CA THR A 33 -4.14 0.19 -9.98
C THR A 33 -3.07 -0.41 -9.06
N PHE A 34 -2.26 0.43 -8.42
CA PHE A 34 -1.25 -0.02 -7.47
C PHE A 34 -1.87 -0.82 -6.32
N LEU A 35 -2.84 -0.25 -5.61
CA LEU A 35 -3.49 -0.89 -4.45
C LEU A 35 -4.12 -2.22 -4.87
N ARG A 36 -4.83 -2.25 -6.01
CA ARG A 36 -5.42 -3.47 -6.54
C ARG A 36 -4.38 -4.57 -6.77
N ILE A 37 -3.27 -4.26 -7.43
CA ILE A 37 -2.20 -5.23 -7.69
C ILE A 37 -1.57 -5.70 -6.37
N GLN A 38 -1.26 -4.78 -5.46
CA GLN A 38 -0.63 -5.15 -4.19
C GLN A 38 -1.53 -6.05 -3.34
N PHE A 39 -2.84 -5.79 -3.29
CA PHE A 39 -3.75 -6.68 -2.55
C PHE A 39 -3.89 -8.05 -3.21
N ILE A 40 -3.93 -8.14 -4.54
CA ILE A 40 -3.94 -9.45 -5.24
C ILE A 40 -2.68 -10.25 -4.91
N GLU A 41 -1.50 -9.63 -4.98
CA GLU A 41 -0.23 -10.28 -4.62
C GLU A 41 -0.19 -10.71 -3.15
N LEU A 42 -0.74 -9.85 -2.27
CA LEU A 42 -0.79 -10.09 -0.84
C LEU A 42 -1.72 -11.26 -0.47
N GLU A 43 -2.89 -11.34 -1.10
CA GLU A 43 -3.85 -12.43 -0.92
C GLU A 43 -3.34 -13.77 -1.46
N ALA A 44 -2.52 -13.74 -2.53
CA ALA A 44 -1.88 -14.93 -3.06
C ALA A 44 -0.67 -15.41 -2.22
N TRP A 45 -0.18 -14.59 -1.29
CA TRP A 45 1.00 -14.89 -0.49
C TRP A 45 0.70 -15.91 0.61
N LYS A 46 1.43 -17.04 0.59
CA LYS A 46 1.22 -18.18 1.53
C LYS A 46 2.27 -18.28 2.64
N LYS A 47 3.13 -17.27 2.79
CA LYS A 47 4.20 -17.23 3.81
C LYS A 47 3.92 -16.11 4.82
N GLU A 48 4.88 -15.84 5.69
CA GLU A 48 4.80 -14.74 6.66
C GLU A 48 4.54 -13.40 5.96
N LEU A 49 3.54 -12.67 6.45
CA LEU A 49 3.06 -11.41 5.89
C LEU A 49 4.16 -10.35 5.82
N GLU A 50 5.02 -10.27 6.84
CA GLU A 50 6.14 -9.32 6.93
C GLU A 50 7.22 -9.54 5.85
N LYS A 51 7.25 -10.75 5.27
CA LYS A 51 8.18 -11.11 4.19
C LYS A 51 7.55 -10.88 2.81
N CYS A 52 6.27 -10.49 2.73
CA CYS A 52 5.60 -10.21 1.47
C CYS A 52 6.01 -8.82 0.95
N PRO A 53 6.61 -8.70 -0.25
CA PRO A 53 6.95 -7.40 -0.83
C PRO A 53 5.73 -6.49 -1.02
N ALA A 54 4.57 -7.08 -1.34
CA ALA A 54 3.34 -6.32 -1.52
C ALA A 54 2.85 -5.71 -0.19
N TYR A 55 2.95 -6.46 0.92
CA TYR A 55 2.67 -5.93 2.26
C TYR A 55 3.56 -4.72 2.58
N LEU A 56 4.87 -4.86 2.38
CA LEU A 56 5.83 -3.79 2.67
C LEU A 56 5.54 -2.53 1.83
N ARG A 57 5.16 -2.70 0.56
CA ARG A 57 4.77 -1.60 -0.33
C ARG A 57 3.45 -0.93 0.11
N LEU A 58 2.47 -1.70 0.56
CA LEU A 58 1.21 -1.17 1.10
C LEU A 58 1.43 -0.37 2.38
N VAL A 59 2.27 -0.86 3.29
CA VAL A 59 2.63 -0.12 4.52
C VAL A 59 3.32 1.19 4.18
N ARG A 60 4.31 1.18 3.27
CA ARG A 60 4.98 2.42 2.82
C ARG A 60 4.02 3.39 2.15
N PHE A 61 3.10 2.88 1.33
CA PHE A 61 2.08 3.71 0.69
C PHE A 61 1.18 4.38 1.74
N ARG A 62 0.68 3.60 2.71
CA ARG A 62 -0.09 4.12 3.85
C ARG A 62 0.68 5.20 4.60
N ASP A 63 1.94 4.93 4.94
CA ASP A 63 2.77 5.89 5.67
C ASP A 63 2.97 7.17 4.85
N ALA A 64 3.21 7.07 3.54
CA ALA A 64 3.38 8.23 2.66
C ALA A 64 2.11 9.10 2.58
N VAL A 65 0.93 8.50 2.45
CA VAL A 65 -0.34 9.24 2.35
C VAL A 65 -0.77 9.84 3.69
N ASN A 66 -0.38 9.21 4.81
CA ASN A 66 -0.66 9.72 6.15
C ASN A 66 0.40 10.76 6.61
N ALA A 67 1.65 10.65 6.17
CA ALA A 67 2.71 11.61 6.48
C ALA A 67 2.65 12.88 5.61
N GLY A 68 2.07 12.78 4.41
CA GLY A 68 1.78 13.93 3.53
C GLY A 68 0.44 14.63 3.82
N GLY A 69 -0.28 14.24 4.87
CA GLY A 69 -1.57 14.79 5.29
C GLY A 69 -1.47 15.71 6.51
N GLY A 70 -0.55 16.68 6.47
CA GLY A 70 -0.40 17.77 7.45
C GLY A 70 -0.38 19.12 6.77
#